data_AF-A0A9D4GI00-F1
#
_entry.id   AF-A0A9D4GI00-F1
#
_cell.length_a   1.000
_cell.length_b   1.000
_cell.length_c   1.000
_cell.angle_alpha   90.00
_cell.angle_beta   90.00
_cell.angle_gamma   90.00
#
_symmetry.space_group_name_H-M   'P 1'
#
loop_
_entity.id
_entity.type
_entity.pdbx_description
1 polymer ?
#
loop_
_entity_poly.entity_id
_entity_poly.type
_entity_poly.pdbx_seq_one_letter_code
_entity_poly.pdbx_strand_id
1 'polypeptide(L)'
;MPIFGHSMGGHGALVCELKNQGKFQYVSAVSTISNPIKAPLAYKATELVKKYTGPALNMLVDQGKADNFYVEEQHLPVNLSAALKEGLYKNGDQLSKKSKGCDHSYYFIAKFIEECINHHAKFLFQ
;
A
#
# COMPACT_ATOMS: atom_id res chain seq x y z
N MET A 1 -4.03 -14.18 7.31
CA MET A 1 -4.68 -12.95 7.83
C MET A 1 -4.38 -11.79 6.89
N PRO A 2 -5.38 -11.05 6.41
CA PRO A 2 -5.20 -9.83 5.63
C PRO A 2 -5.01 -8.58 6.50
N ILE A 3 -4.45 -7.52 5.91
CA ILE A 3 -4.37 -6.20 6.54
C ILE A 3 -4.75 -5.08 5.56
N PHE A 4 -5.51 -4.10 6.03
CA PHE A 4 -5.94 -2.95 5.25
C PHE A 4 -5.67 -1.65 6.02
N GLY A 5 -5.43 -0.55 5.31
CA GLY A 5 -5.43 0.77 5.92
C GLY A 5 -5.61 1.93 4.93
N HIS A 6 -6.01 3.07 5.48
CA HIS A 6 -6.14 4.33 4.75
C HIS A 6 -5.16 5.38 5.32
N SER A 7 -4.53 6.19 4.48
CA SER A 7 -3.65 7.29 4.92
C SER A 7 -2.56 6.82 5.87
N MET A 8 -2.47 7.38 7.08
CA MET A 8 -1.58 6.90 8.15
C MET A 8 -1.84 5.43 8.53
N GLY A 9 -3.10 4.96 8.50
CA GLY A 9 -3.42 3.56 8.71
C GLY A 9 -2.88 2.67 7.58
N GLY A 10 -2.87 3.18 6.35
CA GLY A 10 -2.29 2.48 5.19
C GLY A 10 -0.76 2.35 5.32
N HIS A 11 -0.11 3.39 5.84
CA HIS A 11 1.31 3.33 6.20
C HIS A 11 1.57 2.23 7.22
N GLY A 12 0.76 2.19 8.28
CA GLY A 12 0.82 1.14 9.30
C GLY A 12 0.67 -0.26 8.70
N ALA A 13 -0.31 -0.46 7.83
CA ALA A 13 -0.53 -1.74 7.15
C ALA A 13 0.70 -2.21 6.36
N LEU A 14 1.33 -1.31 5.59
CA LEU A 14 2.54 -1.62 4.83
C LEU A 14 3.74 -1.92 5.74
N VAL A 15 3.96 -1.10 6.78
CA VAL A 15 5.06 -1.31 7.73
C VAL A 15 4.89 -2.63 8.48
N CYS A 16 3.65 -2.96 8.89
CA CYS A 16 3.32 -4.23 9.53
C CYS A 16 3.65 -5.40 8.61
N GLU A 17 3.22 -5.37 7.36
CA GLU A 17 3.52 -6.44 6.40
C GLU A 17 5.02 -6.64 6.20
N LEU A 18 5.74 -5.54 5.94
CA LEU A 18 7.17 -5.61 5.61
C LEU A 18 8.04 -6.02 6.80
N LYS A 19 7.63 -5.70 8.04
CA LYS A 19 8.35 -6.09 9.26
C LYS A 19 7.96 -7.48 9.78
N ASN A 20 6.76 -7.96 9.48
CA ASN A 20 6.27 -9.26 9.92
C ASN A 20 6.18 -10.20 8.72
N GLN A 21 7.33 -10.46 8.10
CA GLN A 21 7.43 -11.18 6.83
C GLN A 21 6.71 -12.54 6.89
N GLY A 22 5.77 -12.76 5.97
CA GLY A 22 4.98 -14.00 5.89
C GLY A 22 3.83 -14.12 6.90
N LYS A 23 3.59 -13.12 7.75
CA LYS A 23 2.48 -13.13 8.71
C LYS A 23 1.14 -12.78 8.07
N PHE A 24 1.13 -11.82 7.14
CA PHE A 24 -0.08 -11.47 6.41
C PHE A 24 -0.06 -12.11 5.03
N GLN A 25 -1.24 -12.52 4.58
CA GLN A 25 -1.40 -13.16 3.27
C GLN A 25 -1.56 -12.11 2.16
N TYR A 26 -2.05 -10.93 2.52
CA TYR A 26 -2.35 -9.83 1.62
C TYR A 26 -2.42 -8.50 2.37
N VAL A 27 -1.90 -7.44 1.75
CA VAL A 27 -2.00 -6.07 2.25
C VAL A 27 -2.70 -5.19 1.23
N SER A 28 -3.57 -4.30 1.68
CA SER A 28 -4.13 -3.26 0.82
C SER A 28 -4.11 -1.89 1.48
N ALA A 29 -3.92 -0.84 0.70
CA ALA A 29 -3.90 0.51 1.22
C ALA A 29 -4.50 1.54 0.27
N VAL A 30 -5.23 2.51 0.81
CA VAL A 30 -5.83 3.62 0.04
C VAL A 30 -5.24 4.95 0.50
N SER A 31 -4.87 5.81 -0.45
CA SER A 31 -4.26 7.12 -0.21
C SER A 31 -3.12 7.07 0.81
N THR A 32 -2.25 6.07 0.68
CA THR A 32 -1.31 5.69 1.74
C THR A 32 -0.10 6.60 1.84
N ILE A 33 0.38 6.85 3.05
CA ILE A 33 1.64 7.57 3.29
C ILE A 33 2.80 6.58 3.09
N SER A 34 3.22 6.38 1.85
CA SER A 34 4.19 5.33 1.51
C SER A 34 5.65 5.71 1.83
N ASN A 35 5.98 7.01 1.78
CA ASN A 35 7.32 7.51 2.06
C ASN A 35 7.28 8.82 2.86
N PRO A 36 6.91 8.77 4.16
CA PRO A 36 6.85 9.96 4.99
C PRO A 36 8.24 10.62 5.10
N ILE A 37 8.35 11.87 4.66
CA ILE A 37 9.63 12.60 4.58
C ILE A 37 10.30 12.70 5.95
N LYS A 38 9.54 13.09 6.98
CA LYS A 38 10.01 13.34 8.35
C LYS A 38 10.12 12.09 9.25
N ALA A 39 9.79 10.91 8.76
CA ALA A 39 9.87 9.69 9.57
C ALA A 39 11.29 9.08 9.56
N PRO A 40 11.70 8.32 10.61
CA PRO A 40 12.92 7.53 10.56
C PRO A 40 12.87 6.46 9.47
N LEU A 41 14.01 6.11 8.87
CA LEU A 41 14.10 5.12 7.77
C LEU A 41 13.45 3.78 8.13
N ALA A 42 13.57 3.33 9.38
CA ALA A 42 12.99 2.09 9.88
C ALA A 42 11.45 2.05 9.85
N TYR A 43 10.80 3.17 9.57
CA TYR A 43 9.34 3.26 9.41
C TYR A 43 8.94 3.61 7.98
N LYS A 44 9.87 3.86 7.05
CA LYS A 44 9.52 4.16 5.66
C LYS A 44 9.28 2.86 4.89
N ALA A 45 8.08 2.67 4.34
CA ALA A 45 7.75 1.45 3.60
C ALA A 45 8.67 1.24 2.38
N THR A 46 9.07 2.33 1.71
CA THR A 46 10.06 2.32 0.62
C THR A 46 11.41 1.73 1.01
N GLU A 47 11.89 2.01 2.23
CA GLU A 47 13.18 1.53 2.73
C GLU A 47 13.08 0.12 3.29
N LEU A 48 11.94 -0.23 3.86
CA LEU A 48 11.67 -1.58 4.35
C LEU A 48 11.55 -2.59 3.20
N VAL A 49 10.92 -2.22 2.09
CA VAL A 49 10.84 -3.05 0.86
C VAL A 49 12.22 -3.46 0.36
N LYS A 50 13.19 -2.54 0.34
CA LYS A 50 14.56 -2.83 -0.13
C LYS A 50 15.27 -3.89 0.71
N LYS A 51 14.87 -4.06 1.97
CA LYS A 51 15.43 -5.04 2.91
C LYS A 51 14.56 -6.29 3.07
N TYR A 52 13.46 -6.37 2.34
CA TYR A 52 12.51 -7.45 2.46
C TYR A 52 13.08 -8.72 1.82
N THR A 53 13.11 -9.80 2.60
CA THR A 53 13.65 -11.11 2.19
C THR A 53 12.62 -12.23 2.37
N GLY A 54 11.38 -11.85 2.64
CA GLY A 54 10.29 -12.78 2.93
C GLY A 54 9.67 -13.40 1.67
N PRO A 55 8.56 -14.14 1.84
CA PRO A 55 7.79 -14.69 0.73
C PRO A 55 7.23 -13.59 -0.18
N ALA A 56 6.80 -13.94 -1.39
CA ALA A 56 6.21 -13.00 -2.33
C ALA A 56 5.08 -12.19 -1.66
N LEU A 57 5.21 -10.87 -1.73
CA LEU A 57 4.21 -9.94 -1.21
C LEU A 57 3.02 -9.91 -2.16
N ASN A 58 1.81 -9.97 -1.62
CA ASN A 58 0.58 -9.69 -2.36
C ASN A 58 0.01 -8.36 -1.86
N MET A 59 -0.03 -7.34 -2.73
CA MET A 59 -0.42 -5.99 -2.33
C MET A 59 -1.30 -5.31 -3.35
N LEU A 60 -2.22 -4.48 -2.85
CA LEU A 60 -2.98 -3.52 -3.65
C LEU A 60 -2.95 -2.14 -3.00
N VAL A 61 -2.40 -1.16 -3.72
CA VAL A 61 -2.41 0.24 -3.28
C VAL A 61 -3.20 1.05 -4.29
N ASP A 62 -4.11 1.92 -3.86
CA ASP A 62 -4.76 2.92 -4.72
C ASP A 62 -4.48 4.32 -4.18
N GLN A 63 -4.23 5.25 -5.10
CA GLN A 63 -4.03 6.66 -4.80
C GLN A 63 -4.95 7.48 -5.69
N GLY A 64 -5.83 8.25 -5.04
CA GLY A 64 -6.66 9.26 -5.71
C GLY A 64 -5.79 10.35 -6.35
N LYS A 65 -6.04 10.68 -7.61
CA LYS A 65 -5.29 11.74 -8.34
C LYS A 65 -5.68 13.16 -7.91
N ALA A 66 -6.84 13.33 -7.29
CA ALA A 66 -7.33 14.61 -6.76
C ALA A 66 -7.10 14.71 -5.24
N ASP A 67 -6.30 13.80 -4.67
CA ASP A 67 -5.89 13.87 -3.28
C ASP A 67 -4.87 15.01 -3.10
N ASN A 68 -5.20 15.99 -2.25
CA ASN A 68 -4.34 17.14 -2.00
C ASN A 68 -2.96 16.72 -1.50
N PHE A 69 -2.86 15.66 -0.69
CA PHE A 69 -1.59 15.16 -0.19
C PHE A 69 -0.76 14.42 -1.26
N TYR A 70 -1.40 13.97 -2.33
CA TYR A 70 -0.71 13.48 -3.52
C TYR A 70 -0.19 14.64 -4.37
N VAL A 71 -1.01 15.68 -4.57
CA VAL A 71 -0.64 16.90 -5.30
C VAL A 71 0.49 17.65 -4.61
N GLU A 72 0.48 17.69 -3.28
CA GLU A 72 1.52 18.29 -2.43
C GLU A 72 2.75 17.37 -2.23
N GLU A 73 2.83 16.24 -2.95
CA GLU A 73 3.95 15.28 -2.91
C GLU A 73 4.26 14.73 -1.50
N GLN A 74 3.26 14.60 -0.63
CA GLN A 74 3.47 14.12 0.74
C GLN A 74 3.36 12.59 0.86
N HIS A 75 2.56 11.95 0.01
CA HIS A 75 2.32 10.49 0.05
C HIS A 75 3.31 9.66 -0.77
N LEU A 76 3.86 10.25 -1.84
CA LEU A 76 4.91 9.70 -2.71
C LEU A 76 4.76 8.20 -3.11
N PRO A 77 3.57 7.72 -3.54
CA PRO A 77 3.35 6.30 -3.89
C PRO A 77 4.20 5.81 -5.07
N VAL A 78 4.72 6.74 -5.88
CA VAL A 78 5.65 6.44 -6.97
C VAL A 78 6.96 5.85 -6.44
N ASN A 79 7.46 6.34 -5.31
CA ASN A 79 8.69 5.85 -4.71
C ASN A 79 8.55 4.41 -4.22
N LEU A 80 7.39 4.08 -3.63
CA LEU A 80 7.06 2.72 -3.24
C LEU A 80 7.02 1.80 -4.46
N SER A 81 6.41 2.28 -5.55
CA SER A 81 6.33 1.52 -6.79
C SER A 81 7.69 1.25 -7.43
N ALA A 82 8.59 2.23 -7.40
CA ALA A 82 9.96 2.07 -7.85
C ALA A 82 10.72 1.06 -6.98
N ALA A 83 10.67 1.22 -5.65
CA ALA A 83 11.36 0.33 -4.71
C ALA A 83 10.91 -1.14 -4.85
N LEU A 84 9.61 -1.37 -5.10
CA LEU A 84 9.07 -2.72 -5.29
C LEU A 84 9.52 -3.35 -6.61
N LYS A 85 9.66 -2.57 -7.68
CA LYS A 85 10.20 -3.08 -8.96
C LYS A 85 11.66 -3.51 -8.84
N GLU A 86 12.44 -2.81 -8.02
CA GLU A 86 13.85 -3.15 -7.75
C GLU A 86 13.98 -4.35 -6.80
N GLY A 87 13.04 -4.51 -5.86
CA GLY A 87 13.11 -5.45 -4.74
C GLY A 87 12.56 -6.87 -4.94
N LEU A 88 12.71 -7.51 -6.11
CA LEU A 88 12.29 -8.91 -6.35
C LEU A 88 10.77 -9.18 -6.21
N TYR A 89 9.90 -8.21 -6.55
CA TYR A 89 8.46 -8.41 -6.57
C TYR A 89 8.02 -9.22 -7.80
N LYS A 90 7.56 -10.46 -7.61
CA LYS A 90 7.25 -11.38 -8.73
C LYS A 90 5.77 -11.66 -9.01
N ASN A 91 4.81 -11.19 -8.21
CA ASN A 91 3.39 -11.41 -8.50
C ASN A 91 2.54 -10.14 -8.30
N GLY A 92 2.28 -9.45 -9.41
CA GLY A 92 1.01 -9.66 -10.12
C GLY A 92 -0.20 -8.80 -9.79
N ASP A 93 -0.41 -8.34 -8.56
CA ASP A 93 -1.62 -7.54 -8.26
C ASP A 93 -1.30 -6.05 -8.12
N GLN A 94 -2.17 -5.24 -8.72
CA GLN A 94 -1.90 -3.91 -9.24
C GLN A 94 -1.28 -2.95 -8.20
N LEU A 95 0.01 -2.65 -8.41
CA LEU A 95 0.65 -1.50 -7.79
C LEU A 95 0.05 -0.21 -8.32
N SER A 96 -0.71 0.50 -7.49
CA SER A 96 -1.24 1.84 -7.79
C SER A 96 -2.21 1.86 -8.96
N LYS A 97 -3.45 1.45 -8.69
CA LYS A 97 -4.57 2.06 -9.42
C LYS A 97 -4.54 3.55 -9.09
N LYS A 98 -4.63 4.41 -10.11
CA LYS A 98 -4.67 5.86 -9.93
C LYS A 98 -6.08 6.33 -10.25
N SER A 99 -6.95 6.26 -9.25
CA SER A 99 -8.37 6.56 -9.41
C SER A 99 -8.60 8.05 -9.77
N LYS A 100 -9.19 8.30 -10.95
CA LYS A 100 -9.41 9.65 -11.50
C LYS A 100 -10.49 10.37 -10.69
N GLY A 101 -10.21 11.61 -10.28
CA GLY A 101 -11.16 12.45 -9.55
C GLY A 101 -11.48 11.98 -8.12
N CYS A 102 -10.70 11.04 -7.59
CA CYS A 102 -10.82 10.60 -6.20
C CYS A 102 -9.88 11.43 -5.31
N ASP A 103 -10.42 11.87 -4.18
CA ASP A 103 -9.77 12.70 -3.16
C ASP A 103 -9.32 11.85 -1.95
N HIS A 104 -9.03 12.49 -0.81
CA HIS A 104 -8.62 11.81 0.43
C HIS A 104 -9.79 11.37 1.33
N SER A 105 -11.04 11.45 0.84
CA SER A 105 -12.22 11.26 1.67
C SER A 105 -12.64 9.80 1.81
N TYR A 106 -13.51 9.52 2.77
CA TYR A 106 -14.17 8.22 2.88
C TYR A 106 -15.06 7.88 1.67
N TYR A 107 -15.46 8.86 0.84
CA TYR A 107 -16.14 8.57 -0.42
C TYR A 107 -15.23 7.85 -1.41
N PHE A 108 -13.94 8.18 -1.42
CA PHE A 108 -12.97 7.41 -2.19
C PHE A 108 -12.83 5.99 -1.63
N ILE A 109 -12.69 5.84 -0.31
CA ILE A 109 -12.60 4.54 0.34
C ILE A 109 -13.82 3.68 0.00
N ALA A 110 -15.03 4.23 0.08
CA ALA A 110 -16.27 3.50 -0.22
C ALA A 110 -16.32 2.97 -1.67
N LYS A 111 -15.72 3.68 -2.64
CA LYS A 111 -15.61 3.20 -4.03
C LYS A 111 -14.64 2.03 -4.19
N PHE A 112 -13.69 1.89 -3.28
CA PHE A 112 -12.60 0.93 -3.38
C PHE A 112 -12.75 -0.27 -2.43
N ILE A 113 -13.53 -0.11 -1.35
CA ILE A 113 -13.59 -1.09 -0.26
C ILE A 113 -14.10 -2.46 -0.72
N GLU A 114 -15.01 -2.50 -1.69
CA GLU A 114 -15.51 -3.74 -2.27
C GLU A 114 -14.39 -4.51 -2.99
N GLU A 115 -13.57 -3.81 -3.79
CA GLU A 115 -12.42 -4.40 -4.49
C GLU A 115 -11.38 -4.92 -3.50
N CYS A 116 -11.11 -4.18 -2.42
CA CYS A 116 -10.29 -4.65 -1.30
C CYS A 116 -10.84 -5.95 -0.71
N ILE A 117 -12.10 -5.95 -0.27
CA ILE A 117 -12.73 -7.10 0.41
C ILE A 117 -12.68 -8.33 -0.50
N ASN A 118 -13.06 -8.17 -1.77
CA ASN A 118 -13.05 -9.26 -2.75
C ASN A 118 -11.65 -9.82 -2.98
N HIS A 119 -10.61 -8.99 -2.99
CA HIS A 119 -9.22 -9.47 -3.07
C HIS A 119 -8.79 -10.18 -1.79
N HIS A 120 -9.02 -9.58 -0.62
CA HIS A 120 -8.71 -10.22 0.67
C HIS A 120 -9.36 -11.59 0.81
N ALA A 121 -10.62 -11.73 0.37
CA ALA A 121 -11.34 -12.99 0.39
C ALA A 121 -10.63 -14.10 -0.42
N LYS A 122 -10.01 -13.77 -1.57
CA LYS A 122 -9.26 -14.75 -2.38
C LYS A 122 -8.08 -15.37 -1.65
N PHE A 123 -7.47 -14.66 -0.69
CA PHE A 123 -6.29 -15.11 0.06
C PHE A 123 -6.63 -15.63 1.45
N LEU A 124 -7.80 -15.26 1.98
CA LEU A 124 -8.29 -15.72 3.29
C LEU A 124 -8.80 -17.16 3.29
N PHE A 125 -9.42 -17.60 2.20
CA PHE A 125 -10.11 -18.89 2.11
C PHE A 125 -9.35 -19.93 1.27
N GLN A 126 -8.02 -19.89 1.30
CA GLN A 126 -7.14 -20.86 0.64
C GLN A 126 -6.74 -22.02 1.56
#